data_AF-A0A7W5C676-F1
#
_entry.id   AF-A0A7W5C676-F1
#
_cell.length_a   1.000
_cell.length_b   1.000
_cell.length_c   1.000
_cell.angle_alpha   90.00
_cell.angle_beta   90.00
_cell.angle_gamma   90.00
#
_symmetry.space_group_name_H-M   'P 1'
#
loop_
_entity.id
_entity.type
_entity.pdbx_description
1 polymer ?
#
loop_
_entity_poly.entity_id
_entity_poly.type
_entity_poly.pdbx_seq_one_letter_code
_entity_poly.pdbx_strand_id
1 'polypeptide(L)' 'MILQIAAFIIGMVGMTIYCVQLLLKKRQVRAAILYSGLMGICMVYGSFIFAKVHVPSTITPLKTLFEPIGKIILKQ' A
#
# COMPACT_ATOMS: atom_id res chain seq x y z
N MET A 1 7.36 -15.19 -11.63
CA MET A 1 7.15 -13.85 -11.04
C MET A 1 5.78 -13.29 -11.42
N ILE A 2 5.43 -13.20 -12.70
CA ILE A 2 4.10 -12.74 -13.17
C ILE A 2 2.95 -13.56 -12.57
N LEU A 3 3.08 -14.90 -12.50
CA LEU A 3 2.06 -15.76 -11.90
C LEU A 3 1.80 -15.46 -10.41
N GLN A 4 2.85 -15.11 -9.65
CA GLN A 4 2.72 -14.76 -8.23
C GLN A 4 2.04 -13.40 -8.06
N ILE A 5 2.37 -12.43 -8.91
CA ILE A 5 1.72 -11.12 -8.95
C ILE A 5 0.25 -11.28 -9.33
N ALA A 6 -0.05 -12.06 -10.37
CA ALA A 6 -1.42 -12.31 -10.80
C ALA A 6 -2.24 -13.01 -9.70
N ALA A 7 -1.71 -14.05 -9.06
CA ALA A 7 -2.37 -14.74 -7.96
C ALA A 7 -2.60 -13.80 -6.75
N PHE A 8 -1.61 -12.99 -6.40
CA PHE A 8 -1.71 -11.98 -5.34
C PHE A 8 -2.80 -10.95 -5.64
N ILE A 9 -2.81 -10.41 -6.87
CA ILE A 9 -3.80 -9.43 -7.32
C ILE A 9 -5.19 -10.05 -7.27
N ILE A 10 -5.40 -11.24 -7.83
CA ILE A 10 -6.72 -11.89 -7.86
C ILE A 10 -7.22 -12.17 -6.43
N GLY A 11 -6.35 -12.70 -5.55
CA GLY A 11 -6.71 -12.95 -4.15
C GLY A 11 -7.07 -11.66 -3.40
N MET A 12 -6.25 -10.62 -3.53
CA MET A 12 -6.49 -9.31 -2.91
C MET A 12 -7.77 -8.65 -3.42
N VAL A 13 -8.01 -8.63 -4.74
CA VAL A 13 -9.24 -8.05 -5.31
C VAL A 13 -10.46 -8.79 -4.80
N GLY A 14 -10.45 -10.13 -4.84
CA GLY A 14 -11.57 -10.95 -4.38
C GLY A 14 -11.92 -10.67 -2.91
N MET A 15 -10.90 -10.63 -2.04
CA MET A 15 -11.09 -10.33 -0.62
C MET A 15 -11.55 -8.89 -0.39
N THR A 16 -11.03 -7.94 -1.16
CA THR A 16 -11.41 -6.53 -1.08
C THR A 16 -12.87 -6.33 -1.46
N ILE A 17 -13.32 -6.95 -2.56
CA ILE A 17 -14.72 -6.89 -3.00
C ILE A 17 -15.63 -7.51 -1.95
N TYR A 18 -15.25 -8.68 -1.39
CA TYR A 18 -16.03 -9.32 -0.32
C TYR A 18 -16.18 -8.40 0.91
N CYS A 19 -15.08 -7.82 1.39
CA CYS A 19 -15.11 -6.89 2.52
C CYS A 19 -15.92 -5.62 2.20
N VAL A 20 -15.74 -5.01 1.02
CA VAL A 20 -16.49 -3.83 0.60
C VAL A 20 -17.98 -4.12 0.54
N GLN A 21 -18.39 -5.27 -0.02
CA GLN A 21 -19.79 -5.69 -0.04
C GLN A 21 -20.35 -5.90 1.38
N LEU A 22 -19.56 -6.47 2.30
CA LEU A 22 -19.96 -6.63 3.70
C LEU A 22 -20.18 -5.26 4.38
N LEU A 23 -19.29 -4.29 4.16
CA LEU A 23 -19.40 -2.93 4.71
C LEU A 23 -20.58 -2.16 4.09
N LEU A 24 -20.83 -2.34 2.79
CA LEU A 24 -21.99 -1.77 2.09
C LEU A 24 -23.30 -2.35 2.62
N LYS A 25 -23.38 -3.67 2.88
CA LYS A 25 -24.53 -4.31 3.53
C LYS A 25 -24.81 -3.72 4.92
N LYS A 26 -23.76 -3.31 5.65
CA LYS A 26 -23.88 -2.62 6.94
C LYS A 26 -24.21 -1.12 6.81
N ARG A 27 -24.52 -0.61 5.59
CA ARG A 27 -24.75 0.81 5.28
C ARG A 27 -23.56 1.74 5.61
N GLN A 28 -22.37 1.20 5.85
CA GLN A 28 -21.18 1.97 6.20
C GLN A 28 -20.38 2.38 4.95
N VAL A 29 -21.02 3.18 4.08
CA VAL A 29 -20.47 3.57 2.77
C VAL A 29 -19.14 4.33 2.90
N ARG A 30 -19.02 5.22 3.89
CA ARG A 30 -17.76 5.96 4.15
C ARG A 30 -16.60 5.03 4.49
N ALA A 31 -16.86 4.02 5.33
CA ALA A 31 -15.84 3.05 5.71
C ALA A 31 -15.47 2.15 4.53
N ALA A 32 -16.42 1.81 3.66
CA ALA A 32 -16.16 1.05 2.43
C ALA A 32 -15.23 1.82 1.46
N ILE A 33 -15.43 3.14 1.32
CA ILE A 33 -14.59 4.00 0.46
C ILE A 33 -13.18 4.13 1.04
N LEU A 34 -13.05 4.38 2.34
CA LEU A 34 -11.75 4.44 3.01
C LEU A 34 -11.00 3.10 2.90
N TYR A 35 -11.71 1.99 3.11
CA TYR A 35 -11.16 0.65 3.01
C TYR A 35 -10.70 0.34 1.58
N SER A 36 -11.53 0.59 0.56
CA SER A 36 -11.15 0.32 -0.83
C SER A 36 -9.97 1.18 -1.29
N GLY A 37 -9.92 2.44 -0.88
CA GLY A 37 -8.79 3.34 -1.17
C GLY A 37 -7.49 2.86 -0.53
N LEU A 38 -7.51 2.54 0.76
CA LEU A 38 -6.35 2.04 1.48
C LEU A 38 -5.85 0.70 0.89
N MET A 39 -6.78 -0.21 0.60
CA MET A 39 -6.49 -1.52 0.05
C MET A 39 -5.90 -1.41 -1.37
N GLY A 40 -6.40 -0.49 -2.19
CA GLY A 40 -5.83 -0.19 -3.51
C GLY A 40 -4.38 0.28 -3.43
N ILE A 41 -4.06 1.19 -2.49
CA ILE A 41 -2.68 1.66 -2.29
C ILE A 41 -1.77 0.49 -1.85
N CYS A 42 -2.21 -0.32 -0.89
CA CYS A 42 -1.47 -1.50 -0.44
C CYS A 42 -1.22 -2.50 -1.57
N MET A 43 -2.19 -2.66 -2.46
CA MET A 43 -2.12 -3.59 -3.59
C MET A 43 -1.14 -3.14 -4.67
N VAL A 44 -1.10 -1.84 -4.96
CA VAL A 44 -0.07 -1.24 -5.83
C VAL A 44 1.31 -1.45 -5.20
N TYR A 45 1.47 -1.13 -3.92
CA TYR A 45 2.74 -1.28 -3.21
C TYR A 45 3.23 -2.73 -3.14
N GLY A 46 2.32 -3.68 -2.85
CA GLY A 46 2.61 -5.12 -2.88
C GLY A 46 3.05 -5.60 -4.27
N SER A 47 2.44 -5.06 -5.33
CA SER A 47 2.83 -5.37 -6.71
C SER A 47 4.24 -4.90 -7.04
N PHE A 48 4.66 -3.72 -6.54
CA PHE A 48 6.04 -3.24 -6.65
C PHE A 48 7.05 -4.15 -5.94
N ILE A 49 6.70 -4.65 -4.74
CA ILE A 49 7.55 -5.59 -3.99
C ILE A 49 7.71 -6.91 -4.76
N PHE A 50 6.62 -7.48 -5.27
CA PHE A 50 6.67 -8.73 -6.04
C PHE A 50 7.38 -8.61 -7.39
N ALA A 51 7.33 -7.43 -8.01
CA ALA A 51 8.06 -7.15 -9.23
C ALA A 51 9.59 -7.12 -9.03
N LYS A 52 10.09 -7.27 -7.78
CA LYS A 52 11.52 -7.14 -7.42
C LYS A 52 12.14 -5.84 -7.98
N VAL A 53 11.31 -4.84 -8.26
CA VAL A 53 11.79 -3.48 -8.42
C VAL A 53 12.51 -3.20 -7.11
N HIS A 54 13.75 -2.70 -7.21
CA HIS A 54 14.47 -2.20 -6.04
C HIS A 54 13.64 -1.01 -5.53
N VAL A 55 12.58 -1.29 -4.78
CA VAL A 55 11.88 -0.30 -3.99
C VAL A 55 12.89 0.03 -2.92
N PRO A 56 13.55 1.20 -3.02
CA PRO A 56 14.45 1.59 -1.96
C PRO A 56 13.59 1.58 -0.69
N SER A 57 14.09 0.86 0.33
CA SER A 57 13.39 0.51 1.56
C SER A 57 12.42 1.61 2.01
N THR A 58 11.32 1.31 2.71
CA THR A 58 10.38 2.34 3.25
C THR A 58 11.09 3.46 4.03
N ILE A 59 12.32 3.18 4.46
CA ILE A 59 13.28 4.08 5.10
C ILE A 59 13.89 5.13 4.14
N THR A 60 13.98 4.91 2.83
CA THR A 60 14.66 5.79 1.86
C THR A 60 13.92 7.08 1.51
N PRO A 61 12.59 7.09 1.24
CA PRO A 61 11.86 8.36 1.14
C PRO A 61 11.84 9.10 2.50
N LEU A 62 11.79 8.36 3.60
CA LEU A 62 11.85 8.93 4.95
C LEU A 62 13.25 9.51 5.26
N LYS A 63 14.33 8.83 4.86
CA LYS A 63 15.72 9.31 4.95
C LYS A 63 15.92 10.54 4.10
N THR A 64 15.42 10.58 2.87
CA THR A 64 15.61 11.76 2.00
C THR A 64 14.87 12.99 2.52
N LEU A 65 13.72 12.84 3.18
CA LEU A 65 13.00 13.94 3.83
C LEU A 65 13.62 14.36 5.18
N PHE A 66 14.04 13.40 6.00
CA PHE A 66 14.53 13.66 7.36
C PHE A 66 16.06 13.80 7.48
N GLU A 67 16.86 13.35 6.51
CA GLU A 67 18.31 13.62 6.47
C GLU A 67 18.65 15.12 6.47
N PRO A 68 18.04 15.98 5.62
CA PRO A 68 18.37 17.40 5.64
C PRO A 68 18.00 18.05 6.97
N ILE A 69 16.86 17.68 7.56
CA ILE A 69 16.41 18.17 8.87
C ILE A 69 17.38 17.70 9.97
N GLY A 70 17.79 16.43 9.94
CA GLY A 70 18.79 15.87 10.84
C GLY A 70 20.14 16.57 10.73
N LYS A 71 20.62 16.87 9.51
CA LYS A 71 21.86 17.62 9.27
C LYS A 71 21.79 19.05 9.82
N ILE A 72 20.67 19.73 9.65
CA ILE A 72 20.47 21.10 10.15
C ILE A 72 20.47 21.12 11.70
N ILE A 73 19.89 20.10 12.33
CA ILE A 73 19.81 19.99 13.80
C ILE A 73 21.14 19.54 14.42
N LEU A 74 21.85 18.59 13.80
CA LEU A 74 23.12 18.06 14.32
C LEU A 74 24.33 18.96 14.06
N LYS A 75 24.19 20.05 13.28
CA LYS A 75 25.19 21.10 13.09
C LYS A 75 26.63 20.55 12.92
N GLN A 76 26.78 19.62 11.98
CA GLN A 76 28.08 19.16 11.47
C GLN A 76 28.19 19.48 9.98
#